data_AF-A0A1I7LQA1-F1
#
_entry.id   AF-A0A1I7LQA1-F1
#
_cell.length_a   1.000
_cell.length_b   1.000
_cell.length_c   1.000
_cell.angle_alpha   90.00
_cell.angle_beta   90.00
_cell.angle_gamma   90.00
#
_symmetry.space_group_name_H-M   'P 1'
#
loop_
_entity.id
_entity.type
_entity.pdbx_description
1 polymer ?
#
loop_
_entity_poly.entity_id
_entity_poly.type
_entity_poly.pdbx_seq_one_letter_code
_entity_poly.pdbx_strand_id
1 'polypeptide(L)'
;MAESSIITREPPVSTTPVPILYVNWRGETSVRRIVPGPTWFGSTEWHPEPQWLMTADEPDTGKRRDFALAGIKAWGEEAVACSTITTNGTVRIIPADEPVFLLRGQDVVAADTVRWWVEQAENMGAGPDIIAMALEHADRMEAWPKKKVADLSPALATGGARG
;
A
#
# COMPACT_ATOMS: atom_id res chain seq x y z
N MET A 1 37.19 50.48 -4.24
CA MET A 1 37.13 49.20 -3.50
C MET A 1 35.66 48.95 -3.22
N ALA A 2 35.03 48.02 -3.93
CA ALA A 2 33.60 47.74 -3.78
C ALA A 2 33.45 46.50 -2.89
N GLU A 3 32.76 46.67 -1.77
CA GLU A 3 32.45 45.63 -0.82
C GLU A 3 31.52 44.60 -1.49
N SER A 4 31.95 43.33 -1.49
CA SER A 4 31.14 42.22 -1.96
C SER A 4 30.25 41.74 -0.82
N SER A 5 29.01 42.22 -0.78
CA SER A 5 27.99 41.67 0.10
C SER A 5 27.56 40.29 -0.38
N ILE A 6 27.92 39.26 0.38
CA ILE A 6 27.40 37.90 0.20
C ILE A 6 25.91 37.95 0.55
N ILE A 7 25.04 37.87 -0.47
CA ILE A 7 23.61 37.68 -0.28
C ILE A 7 23.42 36.22 0.16
N THR A 8 23.21 36.00 1.47
CA THR A 8 22.68 34.73 1.98
C THR A 8 21.26 34.58 1.44
N ARG A 9 21.12 33.91 0.29
CA ARG A 9 19.81 33.46 -0.19
C ARG A 9 19.40 32.28 0.68
N GLU A 10 18.55 32.53 1.65
CA GLU A 10 17.82 31.48 2.35
C GLU A 10 17.07 30.67 1.28
N PRO A 11 17.30 29.33 1.18
CA PRO A 11 16.63 28.54 0.16
C PRO A 11 15.12 28.64 0.37
N PRO A 12 14.31 28.72 -0.71
CA PRO A 12 12.87 28.80 -0.56
C PRO A 12 12.38 27.57 0.22
N VAL A 13 11.72 27.81 1.34
CA VAL A 13 11.06 26.76 2.11
C VAL A 13 9.97 26.17 1.21
N SER A 14 10.13 24.90 0.81
CA SER A 14 9.11 24.22 0.03
C SER A 14 7.84 24.08 0.88
N THR A 15 6.79 24.81 0.52
CA THR A 15 5.48 24.73 1.17
C THR A 15 4.58 23.66 0.56
N THR A 16 5.04 22.98 -0.50
CA THR A 16 4.24 22.01 -1.25
C THR A 16 4.24 20.67 -0.51
N PRO A 17 3.06 20.13 -0.15
CA PRO A 17 2.98 18.79 0.40
C PRO A 17 3.39 17.75 -0.63
N VAL A 18 4.31 16.87 -0.26
CA VAL A 18 4.74 15.73 -1.05
C VAL A 18 4.32 14.43 -0.35
N PRO A 19 3.81 13.43 -1.10
CA PRO A 19 3.61 12.11 -0.55
C PRO A 19 4.96 11.39 -0.34
N ILE A 20 5.04 10.58 0.70
CA ILE A 20 6.15 9.67 0.99
C ILE A 20 5.58 8.29 1.33
N LEU A 21 6.27 7.24 0.88
CA LEU A 21 6.04 5.89 1.37
C LEU A 21 6.94 5.68 2.60
N TYR A 22 6.34 5.47 3.76
CA TYR A 22 7.06 5.49 5.04
C TYR A 22 6.81 4.23 5.87
N VAL A 23 7.90 3.63 6.34
CA VAL A 23 7.91 2.56 7.34
C VAL A 23 8.18 3.19 8.70
N ASN A 24 7.22 3.08 9.63
CA ASN A 24 7.37 3.62 10.97
C ASN A 24 8.22 2.71 11.89
N TRP A 25 8.46 3.17 13.12
CA TRP A 25 9.24 2.42 14.13
C TRP A 25 8.61 1.08 14.54
N ARG A 26 7.32 0.86 14.27
CA ARG A 26 6.63 -0.43 14.48
C ARG A 26 6.71 -1.36 13.26
N GLY A 27 7.36 -0.94 12.18
CA GLY A 27 7.42 -1.69 10.92
C GLY A 27 6.19 -1.52 10.02
N GLU A 28 5.23 -0.66 10.39
CA GLU A 28 4.03 -0.43 9.59
C GLU A 28 4.35 0.49 8.42
N THR A 29 3.97 0.06 7.21
CA THR A 29 4.16 0.84 5.97
C THR A 29 2.91 1.62 5.62
N SER A 30 3.07 2.90 5.27
CA SER A 30 1.95 3.75 4.86
C SER A 30 2.39 4.89 3.98
N VAL A 31 1.50 5.39 3.12
CA VAL A 31 1.70 6.65 2.41
C VAL A 31 1.33 7.81 3.34
N ARG A 32 2.17 8.84 3.40
CA ARG A 32 1.98 10.06 4.19
C ARG A 32 2.16 11.28 3.31
N ARG A 33 1.30 12.29 3.44
CA ARG A 33 1.52 13.61 2.82
C ARG A 33 2.21 14.49 3.85
N ILE A 34 3.36 15.06 3.48
CA ILE A 34 4.17 15.88 4.37
C ILE A 34 4.64 17.16 3.66
N VAL A 35 4.80 18.24 4.41
CA VAL A 35 5.59 19.41 4.03
C VAL A 35 6.99 19.21 4.64
N PRO A 36 8.01 18.86 3.85
CA PRO A 36 9.35 18.58 4.37
C PRO A 36 9.96 19.81 5.03
N GLY A 37 10.49 19.64 6.24
CA GLY A 37 11.23 20.67 6.96
C GLY A 37 12.70 20.29 7.14
N PRO A 38 13.38 20.83 8.17
CA PRO A 38 14.81 20.61 8.36
C PRO A 38 15.14 19.16 8.70
N THR A 39 16.25 18.69 8.14
CA THR A 39 16.88 17.41 8.52
C THR A 39 17.92 17.61 9.60
N TRP A 40 18.00 16.68 10.54
CA TRP A 40 18.95 16.72 11.65
C TRP A 40 19.36 15.30 12.06
N PHE A 41 20.54 15.15 12.67
CA PHE A 41 21.03 13.87 13.16
C PHE A 41 20.83 13.76 14.67
N GLY A 42 20.19 12.68 15.13
CA GLY A 42 19.96 12.44 16.55
C GLY A 42 18.91 11.36 16.79
N SER A 43 18.27 11.42 17.94
CA SER A 43 17.30 10.41 18.41
C SER A 43 16.07 11.08 19.02
N THR A 44 14.96 10.35 19.04
CA THR A 44 13.69 10.74 19.68
C THR A 44 13.14 9.58 20.51
N GLU A 45 12.05 9.80 21.25
CA GLU A 45 11.33 8.72 21.95
C GLU A 45 10.91 7.58 21.00
N TRP A 46 10.57 7.90 19.75
CA TRP A 46 10.13 6.94 18.74
C TRP A 46 11.26 6.37 17.89
N HIS A 47 12.43 7.01 17.91
CA HIS A 47 13.64 6.63 17.19
C HIS A 47 14.85 6.74 18.15
N PRO A 48 14.99 5.81 19.11
CA PRO A 48 15.98 5.92 20.18
C PRO A 48 17.42 5.76 19.68
N GLU A 49 17.61 5.02 18.58
CA GLU A 49 18.91 4.90 17.92
C GLU A 49 19.23 6.14 17.08
N PRO A 50 20.40 6.80 17.28
CA PRO A 50 20.80 7.97 16.53
C PRO A 50 20.82 7.73 15.02
N GLN A 51 20.08 8.55 14.29
CA GLN A 51 19.97 8.48 12.83
C GLN A 51 19.60 9.85 12.24
N TRP A 52 19.58 9.94 10.91
CA TRP A 52 19.03 11.12 10.24
C TRP A 52 17.52 11.15 10.37
N LEU A 53 17.00 12.25 10.90
CA LEU A 53 15.59 12.56 11.07
C LEU A 53 15.22 13.81 10.24
N MET A 54 13.97 13.91 9.85
CA MET A 54 13.39 15.09 9.19
C MET A 54 12.15 15.51 9.96
N THR A 55 12.13 16.76 10.40
CA THR A 55 10.91 17.35 10.95
C THR A 55 10.03 17.78 9.79
N ALA A 56 8.79 17.33 9.74
CA ALA A 56 7.84 17.67 8.69
C ALA A 56 6.43 17.90 9.24
N ASP A 57 5.67 18.75 8.56
CA ASP A 57 4.27 19.02 8.89
C ASP A 57 3.35 18.11 8.05
N GLU A 58 2.40 17.44 8.68
CA GLU A 58 1.35 16.65 8.01
C GLU A 58 0.11 17.54 7.79
N PRO A 59 -0.11 18.12 6.59
CA PRO A 59 -1.20 19.06 6.36
C PRO A 59 -2.59 18.46 6.61
N ASP A 60 -2.75 17.15 6.39
CA ASP A 60 -4.02 16.46 6.56
C ASP A 60 -4.44 16.35 8.04
N THR A 61 -3.48 16.40 8.97
CA THR A 61 -3.75 16.28 10.42
C THR A 61 -3.32 17.51 11.23
N GLY A 62 -2.58 18.44 10.61
CA GLY A 62 -1.97 19.60 11.26
C GLY A 62 -0.85 19.26 12.24
N LYS A 63 -0.35 18.02 12.24
CA LYS A 63 0.67 17.56 13.18
C LYS A 63 2.06 17.76 12.61
N ARG A 64 2.97 18.23 13.45
CA ARG A 64 4.41 18.24 13.17
C ARG A 64 5.05 16.99 13.75
N ARG A 65 5.84 16.26 12.94
CA ARG A 65 6.48 15.00 13.36
C ARG A 65 7.90 14.88 12.84
N ASP A 66 8.70 14.10 13.55
CA ASP A 66 10.01 13.66 13.08
C ASP A 66 9.88 12.30 12.39
N PHE A 67 10.36 12.24 11.16
CA PHE A 67 10.41 11.03 10.34
C PHE A 67 11.86 10.56 10.23
N ALA A 68 12.10 9.28 10.46
CA ALA A 68 13.39 8.68 10.16
C ALA A 68 13.62 8.64 8.65
N LEU A 69 14.72 9.23 8.15
CA LEU A 69 15.03 9.19 6.72
C LEU A 69 15.18 7.74 6.23
N ALA A 70 15.74 6.85 7.04
CA ALA A 70 15.85 5.42 6.74
C ALA A 70 14.48 4.72 6.55
N GLY A 71 13.42 5.28 7.15
CA GLY A 71 12.05 4.79 7.00
C GLY A 71 11.38 5.23 5.69
N ILE A 72 11.89 6.25 5.01
CA ILE A 72 11.33 6.74 3.74
C ILE A 72 11.79 5.83 2.60
N LYS A 73 10.83 5.23 1.89
CA LYS A 73 11.08 4.26 0.82
C LYS A 73 10.87 4.83 -0.58
N ALA A 74 10.00 5.84 -0.72
CA ALA A 74 9.74 6.53 -1.96
C ALA A 74 9.23 7.95 -1.69
N TRP A 75 9.36 8.83 -2.67
CA TRP A 75 8.90 10.22 -2.64
C TRP A 75 8.01 10.51 -3.85
N GLY A 76 7.06 11.45 -3.69
CA GLY A 76 6.29 11.99 -4.81
C GLY A 76 5.42 10.93 -5.50
N GLU A 77 5.37 10.97 -6.83
CA GLU A 77 4.53 10.05 -7.62
C GLU A 77 4.83 8.58 -7.31
N GLU A 78 6.10 8.22 -7.08
CA GLU A 78 6.49 6.85 -6.72
C GLU A 78 5.86 6.39 -5.39
N ALA A 79 5.63 7.31 -4.45
CA ALA A 79 4.97 6.99 -3.19
C ALA A 79 3.47 6.68 -3.35
N VAL A 80 2.82 7.23 -4.39
CA VAL A 80 1.38 7.04 -4.67
C VAL A 80 1.11 6.09 -5.83
N ALA A 81 2.13 5.72 -6.60
CA ALA A 81 2.08 4.67 -7.61
C ALA A 81 1.96 3.26 -7.00
N CYS A 82 1.63 3.16 -5.71
CA CYS A 82 1.44 1.92 -5.02
C CYS A 82 0.14 1.94 -4.19
N SER A 83 -0.68 0.93 -4.37
CA SER A 83 -1.75 0.56 -3.45
C SER A 83 -1.22 -0.38 -2.36
N THR A 84 -1.57 -0.14 -1.10
CA THR A 84 -1.21 -1.03 -0.01
C THR A 84 -2.36 -1.98 0.32
N ILE A 85 -2.06 -3.27 0.43
CA ILE A 85 -2.96 -4.24 1.05
C ILE A 85 -2.37 -4.66 2.39
N THR A 86 -3.19 -4.66 3.43
CA THR A 86 -2.79 -5.20 4.74
C THR A 86 -3.54 -6.51 4.95
N THR A 87 -2.81 -7.63 5.04
CA THR A 87 -3.40 -8.95 5.32
C THR A 87 -2.64 -9.61 6.45
N ASN A 88 -3.34 -10.07 7.49
CA ASN A 88 -2.75 -10.70 8.69
C ASN A 88 -1.60 -9.86 9.30
N GLY A 89 -1.76 -8.53 9.35
CA GLY A 89 -0.76 -7.61 9.89
C GLY A 89 0.45 -7.34 8.98
N THR A 90 0.55 -7.99 7.82
CA THR A 90 1.60 -7.74 6.83
C THR A 90 1.10 -6.74 5.79
N VAL A 91 1.82 -5.64 5.61
CA VAL A 91 1.56 -4.68 4.52
C VAL A 91 2.31 -5.13 3.27
N ARG A 92 1.60 -5.30 2.16
CA ARG A 92 2.20 -5.50 0.84
C ARG A 92 1.89 -4.30 -0.06
N ILE A 93 2.89 -3.98 -0.86
CA ILE A 93 2.91 -2.91 -1.85
C ILE A 93 2.51 -3.56 -3.18
N ILE A 94 1.44 -3.06 -3.79
CA ILE A 94 1.00 -3.44 -5.13
C ILE A 94 1.08 -2.19 -6.01
N PRO A 95 1.82 -2.21 -7.14
CA PRO A 95 1.82 -1.13 -8.11
C PRO A 95 0.40 -0.66 -8.50
N ALA A 96 0.22 0.63 -8.71
CA ALA A 96 -1.09 1.23 -8.99
C ALA A 96 -1.64 0.85 -10.38
N ASP A 97 -0.77 0.48 -11.29
CA ASP A 97 -1.09 -0.01 -12.63
C ASP A 97 -1.24 -1.53 -12.69
N GLU A 98 -0.95 -2.25 -11.60
CA GLU A 98 -1.20 -3.69 -11.51
C GLU A 98 -2.71 -3.93 -11.33
N PRO A 99 -3.37 -4.68 -12.25
CA PRO A 99 -4.77 -4.99 -12.11
C PRO A 99 -4.99 -5.97 -10.95
N VAL A 100 -5.69 -5.53 -9.91
CA VAL A 100 -6.01 -6.35 -8.74
C VAL A 100 -7.47 -6.78 -8.75
N PHE A 101 -7.71 -8.06 -8.47
CA PHE A 101 -9.04 -8.63 -8.26
C PHE A 101 -9.11 -9.35 -6.90
N LEU A 102 -10.16 -9.06 -6.12
CA LEU A 102 -10.34 -9.63 -4.79
C LEU A 102 -11.43 -10.72 -4.81
N LEU A 103 -11.06 -11.95 -4.47
CA LEU A 103 -12.00 -13.02 -4.16
C LEU A 103 -12.28 -13.07 -2.66
N ARG A 104 -13.55 -13.20 -2.27
CA ARG A 104 -13.95 -13.37 -0.88
C ARG A 104 -14.64 -14.71 -0.68
N GLY A 105 -14.51 -15.30 0.51
CA GLY A 105 -15.20 -16.57 0.85
C GLY A 105 -16.73 -16.51 0.76
N GLN A 106 -17.31 -15.32 0.83
CA GLN A 106 -18.73 -15.11 0.57
C GLN A 106 -19.13 -15.29 -0.90
N ASP A 107 -18.20 -15.19 -1.85
CA ASP A 107 -18.53 -15.32 -3.26
C ASP A 107 -18.63 -16.81 -3.59
N VAL A 108 -19.72 -17.23 -4.24
CA VAL A 108 -20.01 -18.65 -4.44
C VAL A 108 -18.95 -19.36 -5.29
N VAL A 109 -18.34 -18.66 -6.24
CA VAL A 109 -17.33 -19.22 -7.17
C VAL A 109 -15.89 -19.07 -6.68
N ALA A 110 -15.66 -18.44 -5.51
CA ALA A 110 -14.30 -18.09 -5.08
C ALA A 110 -13.43 -19.33 -4.81
N ALA A 111 -13.97 -20.34 -4.11
CA ALA A 111 -13.21 -21.55 -3.78
C ALA A 111 -12.74 -22.28 -5.05
N ASP A 112 -13.63 -22.48 -6.01
CA ASP A 112 -13.30 -23.14 -7.28
C ASP A 112 -12.33 -22.32 -8.13
N THR A 113 -12.46 -20.99 -8.13
CA THR A 113 -11.52 -20.12 -8.83
C THR A 113 -10.10 -20.25 -8.26
N VAL A 114 -9.97 -20.34 -6.93
CA VAL A 114 -8.67 -20.55 -6.27
C VAL A 114 -8.11 -21.93 -6.58
N ARG A 115 -8.93 -22.99 -6.58
CA ARG A 115 -8.51 -24.34 -6.96
C ARG A 115 -8.03 -24.39 -8.41
N TRP A 116 -8.75 -23.75 -9.32
CA TRP A 116 -8.31 -23.63 -10.72
C TRP A 116 -6.99 -22.87 -10.83
N TRP A 117 -6.82 -21.78 -10.09
CA TRP A 117 -5.55 -21.06 -10.05
C TRP A 117 -4.40 -21.93 -9.54
N VAL A 118 -4.63 -22.77 -8.52
CA VAL A 118 -3.64 -23.73 -8.01
C VAL A 118 -3.15 -24.65 -9.12
N GLU A 119 -4.05 -25.25 -9.90
CA GLU A 119 -3.68 -26.13 -11.02
C GLU A 119 -2.78 -25.38 -12.03
N GLN A 120 -3.11 -24.13 -12.36
CA GLN A 120 -2.29 -23.33 -13.27
C GLN A 120 -0.92 -22.97 -12.67
N ALA A 121 -0.90 -22.61 -11.38
CA ALA A 121 0.33 -22.25 -10.68
C ALA A 121 1.28 -23.46 -10.55
N GLU A 122 0.77 -24.65 -10.24
CA GLU A 122 1.54 -25.90 -10.23
C GLU A 122 2.13 -26.19 -11.61
N ASN A 123 1.34 -26.05 -12.68
CA ASN A 123 1.82 -26.24 -14.05
C ASN A 123 2.93 -25.27 -14.45
N MET A 124 2.99 -24.09 -13.81
CA MET A 124 4.05 -23.10 -13.98
C MET A 124 5.23 -23.28 -13.01
N GLY A 125 5.20 -24.31 -12.15
CA GLY A 125 6.27 -24.61 -11.21
C GLY A 125 6.28 -23.75 -9.94
N ALA A 126 5.10 -23.28 -9.50
CA ALA A 126 4.98 -22.59 -8.22
C ALA A 126 5.43 -23.49 -7.05
N GLY A 127 6.03 -22.87 -6.03
CA GLY A 127 6.51 -23.59 -4.85
C GLY A 127 5.36 -24.24 -4.04
N PRO A 128 5.60 -25.42 -3.43
CA PRO A 128 4.56 -26.19 -2.76
C PRO A 128 3.90 -25.46 -1.60
N ASP A 129 4.62 -24.56 -0.92
CA ASP A 129 4.09 -23.79 0.20
C ASP A 129 2.96 -22.83 -0.23
N ILE A 130 3.10 -22.21 -1.41
CA ILE A 130 2.09 -21.30 -1.96
C ILE A 130 0.84 -22.08 -2.35
N ILE A 131 1.03 -23.28 -2.92
CA ILE A 131 -0.07 -24.17 -3.32
C ILE A 131 -0.85 -24.63 -2.09
N ALA A 132 -0.16 -25.13 -1.07
CA ALA A 132 -0.80 -25.57 0.18
C ALA A 132 -1.59 -24.44 0.85
N MET A 133 -1.01 -23.24 0.91
CA MET A 133 -1.68 -22.05 1.43
C MET A 133 -2.95 -21.69 0.64
N ALA A 134 -2.90 -21.74 -0.70
CA ALA A 134 -4.04 -21.41 -1.54
C ALA A 134 -5.18 -22.43 -1.40
N LEU A 135 -4.86 -23.72 -1.32
CA LEU A 135 -5.85 -24.78 -1.07
C LEU A 135 -6.52 -24.63 0.30
N GLU A 136 -5.74 -24.34 1.35
CA GLU A 136 -6.30 -24.07 2.68
C GLU A 136 -7.27 -22.87 2.63
N HIS A 137 -6.93 -21.83 1.88
CA HIS A 137 -7.83 -20.71 1.66
C HIS A 137 -9.10 -21.13 0.90
N ALA A 138 -9.00 -21.94 -0.15
CA ALA A 138 -10.17 -22.44 -0.88
C ALA A 138 -11.12 -23.24 0.03
N ASP A 139 -10.60 -24.07 0.92
CA ASP A 139 -11.41 -24.84 1.87
C ASP A 139 -12.09 -23.93 2.91
N ARG A 140 -11.39 -22.90 3.40
CA ARG A 140 -11.98 -21.87 4.27
C ARG A 140 -13.04 -21.05 3.52
N MET A 141 -12.83 -20.77 2.23
CA MET A 141 -13.82 -20.10 1.39
C MET A 141 -15.05 -21.00 1.24
N GLU A 142 -14.90 -22.29 0.93
CA GLU A 142 -15.99 -23.26 0.82
C GLU A 142 -16.84 -23.32 2.09
N ALA A 143 -16.18 -23.45 3.25
CA ALA A 143 -16.81 -23.53 4.56
C ALA A 143 -17.45 -22.21 5.03
N TRP A 144 -17.33 -21.12 4.27
CA TRP A 144 -17.83 -19.81 4.66
C TRP A 144 -19.37 -19.79 4.72
N PRO A 145 -20.00 -19.47 5.87
CA PRO A 145 -21.43 -19.69 6.07
C PRO A 145 -22.36 -18.89 5.15
N LYS A 146 -21.94 -17.71 4.69
CA LYS A 146 -22.79 -16.80 3.92
C LYS A 146 -22.29 -16.65 2.49
N LYS A 147 -22.99 -17.26 1.54
CA LYS A 147 -22.67 -17.21 0.12
C LYS A 147 -23.52 -16.18 -0.64
N LYS A 148 -22.93 -15.60 -1.68
CA LYS A 148 -23.50 -14.61 -2.59
C LYS A 148 -23.14 -14.98 -4.02
N VAL A 149 -24.11 -14.83 -4.91
CA VAL A 149 -23.90 -14.87 -6.36
C VAL A 149 -23.63 -13.43 -6.81
N ALA A 150 -22.70 -13.23 -7.75
CA ALA A 150 -22.48 -11.92 -8.33
C ALA A 150 -23.74 -11.45 -9.07
N ASP A 151 -24.12 -10.19 -8.89
CA ASP A 151 -25.29 -9.63 -9.56
C ASP A 151 -25.04 -9.58 -11.08
N LEU A 152 -25.93 -10.21 -11.86
CA LEU A 152 -25.97 -10.01 -13.30
C LEU A 152 -26.76 -8.74 -13.60
N SER A 153 -26.26 -7.92 -14.51
CA SER A 153 -26.98 -6.72 -14.95
C SER A 153 -28.35 -7.13 -15.51
N PRO A 154 -29.46 -6.45 -15.15
CA PRO A 154 -30.82 -6.83 -15.56
C PRO A 154 -31.02 -6.91 -17.08
N ALA A 155 -30.14 -6.25 -17.86
CA ALA A 155 -30.19 -6.20 -19.31
C ALA A 155 -30.01 -7.55 -20.02
N LEU A 156 -29.52 -8.59 -19.33
CA LEU A 156 -29.34 -9.93 -19.90
C LEU A 156 -30.45 -10.93 -19.53
N ALA A 157 -31.40 -10.56 -18.67
CA ALA A 157 -32.45 -11.47 -18.18
C ALA A 157 -33.69 -11.56 -19.10
N THR A 158 -33.86 -10.64 -20.07
CA THR A 158 -35.10 -10.51 -20.87
C THR A 158 -34.91 -10.90 -22.35
N GLY A 159 -34.10 -11.93 -22.62
CA GLY A 159 -33.80 -12.40 -23.97
C GLY A 159 -34.28 -13.82 -24.25
N GLY A 160 -35.51 -14.18 -23.89
CA GLY A 160 -35.95 -15.58 -23.94
C GLY A 160 -37.46 -15.80 -24.15
N ALA A 161 -38.07 -15.08 -25.09
CA ALA A 161 -39.35 -15.49 -25.68
C ALA A 161 -39.35 -15.11 -27.17
N ARG A 162 -38.97 -16.06 -28.03
CA ARG A 162 -39.36 -16.05 -29.44
C ARG A 162 -40.36 -17.18 -29.61
N GLY A 163 -41.51 -16.84 -30.18
CA GLY A 163 -42.66 -17.72 -30.39
C GLY A 163 -42.51 -18.70 -31.54
#